data_AF-A0A4Q3ZAV8-F1
#
_entry.id   AF-A0A4Q3ZAV8-F1
#
_cell.length_a   1.000
_cell.length_b   1.000
_cell.length_c   1.000
_cell.angle_alpha   90.00
_cell.angle_beta   90.00
_cell.angle_gamma   90.00
#
_symmetry.space_group_name_H-M   'P 1'
#
loop_
_entity.id
_entity.type
_entity.pdbx_description
1 polymer ?
#
loop_
_entity_poly.entity_id
_entity_poly.type
_entity_poly.pdbx_seq_one_letter_code
_entity_poly.pdbx_strand_id
1 'polypeptide(L)'
;MVYAPHFFLHYPTATRTIDRQQAQMARFAKAFHQGPVAVNDLGWVAWRNPDYVLDIWGLGSLEALDYRRNGGPERWVGQLVAARGADLAMIYDGWFGKEIGKDWVRLGQLKIDGPWHYAARPEVAFYATTPDAVPALRAKLAAWGVGLPAGARFVHEREADR
;
A
#
# COMPACT_ATOMS: atom_id res chain seq x y z
N MET A 1 -16.44 -29.87 -14.52
CA MET A 1 -16.93 -28.47 -14.40
C MET A 1 -16.71 -27.99 -12.96
N VAL A 2 -15.46 -27.67 -12.58
CA VAL A 2 -15.07 -27.37 -11.18
C VAL A 2 -14.98 -25.86 -10.89
N TYR A 3 -15.00 -25.02 -11.94
CA TYR A 3 -14.82 -23.57 -11.83
C TYR A 3 -16.10 -22.74 -11.71
N ALA A 4 -17.26 -23.29 -12.12
CA ALA A 4 -18.53 -22.56 -12.09
C ALA A 4 -18.93 -22.12 -10.67
N PRO A 5 -18.84 -22.97 -9.62
CA PRO A 5 -19.21 -22.56 -8.27
C PRO A 5 -18.32 -21.43 -7.72
N HIS A 6 -17.01 -21.48 -7.99
CA HIS A 6 -16.05 -20.48 -7.53
C HIS A 6 -16.34 -19.10 -8.15
N PHE A 7 -16.68 -19.07 -9.45
CA PHE A 7 -17.00 -17.83 -10.14
C PHE A 7 -18.24 -17.15 -9.55
N PHE A 8 -19.34 -17.89 -9.36
CA PHE A 8 -20.59 -17.33 -8.82
C PHE A 8 -20.48 -16.88 -7.36
N LEU A 9 -19.66 -17.54 -6.55
CA LEU A 9 -19.54 -17.23 -5.12
C LEU A 9 -18.64 -16.02 -4.84
N HIS A 10 -17.57 -15.82 -5.61
CA HIS A 10 -16.55 -14.83 -5.28
C HIS A 10 -16.57 -13.59 -6.17
N TYR A 11 -16.87 -13.73 -7.47
CA TYR A 11 -16.82 -12.62 -8.42
C TYR A 11 -17.73 -11.43 -8.06
N PRO A 12 -18.95 -11.62 -7.52
CA PRO A 12 -19.81 -10.50 -7.13
C PRO A 12 -19.20 -9.57 -6.07
N THR A 13 -18.22 -10.06 -5.29
CA THR A 13 -17.56 -9.27 -4.25
C THR A 13 -16.12 -8.89 -4.61
N ALA A 14 -15.52 -9.56 -5.59
CA ALA A 14 -14.15 -9.30 -6.05
C ALA A 14 -13.94 -7.86 -6.54
N THR A 15 -14.85 -7.37 -7.40
CA THR A 15 -14.78 -5.98 -7.92
C THR A 15 -14.87 -4.97 -6.79
N ARG A 16 -15.73 -5.23 -5.81
CA ARG A 16 -15.89 -4.42 -4.60
C ARG A 16 -14.63 -4.43 -3.72
N THR A 17 -13.93 -5.56 -3.63
CA THR A 17 -12.65 -5.65 -2.91
C THR A 17 -11.60 -4.76 -3.57
N ILE A 18 -11.44 -4.84 -4.90
CA ILE A 18 -10.49 -4.02 -5.65
C ILE A 18 -10.85 -2.53 -5.55
N ASP A 19 -12.14 -2.19 -5.66
CA ASP A 19 -12.65 -0.83 -5.49
C ASP A 19 -12.37 -0.24 -4.08
N ARG A 20 -12.47 -1.06 -3.04
CA ARG A 20 -12.27 -0.63 -1.66
C ARG A 20 -10.81 -0.53 -1.23
N GLN A 21 -9.91 -1.31 -1.84
CA GLN A 21 -8.51 -1.36 -1.46
C GLN A 21 -7.60 -0.71 -2.52
N GLN A 22 -7.31 -1.42 -3.61
CA GLN A 22 -6.34 -0.98 -4.63
C GLN A 22 -6.79 0.31 -5.32
N ALA A 23 -8.09 0.48 -5.51
CA ALA A 23 -8.65 1.70 -6.05
C ALA A 23 -8.52 2.91 -5.14
N GLN A 24 -8.73 2.72 -3.83
CA GLN A 24 -8.55 3.78 -2.86
C GLN A 24 -7.07 4.12 -2.64
N MET A 25 -6.17 3.14 -2.70
CA MET A 25 -4.72 3.37 -2.74
C MET A 25 -4.31 4.23 -3.95
N ALA A 26 -4.81 3.89 -5.14
CA ALA A 26 -4.53 4.67 -6.34
C ALA A 26 -5.10 6.09 -6.26
N ARG A 27 -6.32 6.24 -5.73
CA ARG A 27 -6.92 7.57 -5.49
C ARG A 27 -6.08 8.40 -4.53
N PHE A 28 -5.62 7.79 -3.44
CA PHE A 28 -4.76 8.48 -2.49
C PHE A 28 -3.47 8.95 -3.16
N ALA A 29 -2.75 8.04 -3.83
CA ALA A 29 -1.49 8.35 -4.50
C ALA A 29 -1.64 9.49 -5.53
N LYS A 30 -2.66 9.44 -6.38
CA LYS A 30 -2.81 10.35 -7.54
C LYS A 30 -3.46 11.69 -7.23
N ALA A 31 -4.38 11.73 -6.25
CA ALA A 31 -5.21 12.91 -6.01
C ALA A 31 -4.90 13.63 -4.69
N PHE A 32 -4.25 12.96 -3.74
CA PHE A 32 -3.97 13.53 -2.41
C PHE A 32 -2.48 13.57 -2.11
N HIS A 33 -1.75 12.50 -2.44
CA HIS A 33 -0.31 12.46 -2.22
C HIS A 33 0.47 13.26 -3.26
N GLN A 34 0.26 12.95 -4.54
CA GLN A 34 0.89 13.62 -5.69
C GLN A 34 2.42 13.68 -5.56
N GLY A 35 3.01 12.50 -5.38
CA GLY A 35 4.44 12.33 -5.20
C GLY A 35 4.85 10.87 -5.29
N PRO A 36 6.16 10.57 -5.24
CA PRO A 36 6.64 9.20 -5.37
C PRO A 36 6.14 8.29 -4.23
N VAL A 37 5.71 7.08 -4.57
CA VAL A 37 5.20 6.10 -3.61
C VAL A 37 5.86 4.74 -3.78
N ALA A 38 5.97 4.00 -2.68
CA ALA A 38 6.36 2.60 -2.68
C ALA A 38 5.17 1.67 -2.39
N VAL A 39 5.01 0.61 -3.16
CA VAL A 39 3.88 -0.33 -3.03
C VAL A 39 4.31 -1.76 -3.28
N ASN A 40 3.62 -2.72 -2.65
CA ASN A 40 3.70 -4.12 -3.10
C ASN A 40 2.66 -4.43 -4.20
N ASP A 41 1.50 -3.76 -4.18
CA ASP A 41 0.45 -3.92 -5.19
C ASP A 41 0.54 -2.78 -6.20
N LEU A 42 1.33 -3.00 -7.24
CA LEU A 42 1.65 -2.01 -8.26
C LEU A 42 0.42 -1.53 -9.06
N GLY A 43 -0.38 -2.48 -9.53
CA GLY A 43 -1.43 -2.36 -10.57
C GLY A 43 -2.05 -0.96 -10.75
N TRP A 44 -3.22 -0.73 -10.15
CA TRP A 44 -3.96 0.52 -10.37
C TRP A 44 -3.25 1.75 -9.81
N VAL A 45 -2.33 1.58 -8.85
CA VAL A 45 -1.53 2.68 -8.30
C VAL A 45 -0.59 3.24 -9.37
N ALA A 46 0.05 2.40 -10.19
CA ALA A 46 0.91 2.85 -11.29
C ALA A 46 0.14 3.26 -12.56
N TRP A 47 -1.01 2.64 -12.83
CA TRP A 47 -1.77 2.92 -14.04
C TRP A 47 -2.16 4.40 -14.16
N ARG A 48 -1.63 5.13 -15.15
CA ARG A 48 -1.86 6.57 -15.35
C ARG A 48 -1.55 7.42 -14.11
N ASN A 49 -0.56 7.03 -13.32
CA ASN A 49 0.00 7.89 -12.28
C ASN A 49 1.09 8.77 -12.89
N PRO A 50 1.00 10.11 -12.78
CA PRO A 50 2.07 10.99 -13.26
C PRO A 50 3.34 10.89 -12.40
N ASP A 51 3.20 10.45 -11.15
CA ASP A 51 4.30 10.34 -10.20
C ASP A 51 4.91 8.94 -10.18
N TYR A 52 6.16 8.84 -9.72
CA TYR A 52 6.90 7.58 -9.68
C TYR A 52 6.28 6.58 -8.70
N VAL A 53 6.08 5.34 -9.14
CA VAL A 53 5.59 4.24 -8.30
C VAL A 53 6.65 3.15 -8.25
N LEU A 54 7.31 3.04 -7.09
CA LEU A 54 8.27 1.98 -6.81
C LEU A 54 7.52 0.70 -6.42
N ASP A 55 7.64 -0.34 -7.24
CA ASP A 55 7.19 -1.68 -6.88
C ASP A 55 8.24 -2.40 -6.04
N ILE A 56 8.00 -2.53 -4.74
CA ILE A 56 8.91 -3.25 -3.83
C ILE A 56 8.64 -4.76 -3.80
N TRP A 57 7.61 -5.25 -4.50
CA TRP A 57 7.42 -6.69 -4.72
C TRP A 57 8.16 -7.17 -5.97
N GLY A 58 8.58 -6.28 -6.87
CA GLY A 58 9.44 -6.63 -8.00
C GLY A 58 8.74 -7.27 -9.20
N LEU A 59 7.46 -6.95 -9.42
CA LEU A 59 6.79 -7.17 -10.71
C LEU A 59 7.22 -6.11 -11.74
N GLY A 60 7.44 -4.86 -11.29
CA GLY A 60 7.84 -3.71 -12.10
C GLY A 60 9.24 -3.15 -11.79
N SER A 61 9.91 -3.65 -10.73
CA SER A 61 11.25 -3.19 -10.33
C SER A 61 12.23 -4.36 -10.28
N LEU A 62 13.19 -4.41 -11.21
CA LEU A 62 14.17 -5.49 -11.30
C LEU A 62 15.06 -5.59 -10.06
N GLU A 63 15.45 -4.45 -9.48
CA GLU A 63 16.28 -4.41 -8.28
C GLU A 63 15.56 -5.01 -7.06
N ALA A 64 14.28 -4.69 -6.86
CA ALA A 64 13.46 -5.31 -5.82
C ALA A 64 13.26 -6.81 -6.07
N LEU A 65 13.10 -7.23 -7.34
CA LEU A 65 12.98 -8.63 -7.70
C LEU A 65 14.25 -9.41 -7.37
N ASP A 66 15.41 -8.85 -7.72
CA ASP A 66 16.72 -9.44 -7.47
C ASP A 66 16.97 -9.61 -5.97
N TYR A 67 16.82 -8.53 -5.18
CA TYR A 67 17.00 -8.58 -3.73
C TYR A 67 16.05 -9.57 -3.05
N ARG A 68 14.80 -9.66 -3.49
CA ARG A 68 13.85 -10.62 -2.92
C ARG A 68 14.19 -12.07 -3.29
N ARG A 69 14.71 -12.33 -4.49
CA ARG A 69 14.98 -13.70 -4.98
C ARG A 69 16.36 -14.22 -4.57
N ASN A 70 17.36 -13.35 -4.58
CA ASN A 70 18.76 -13.72 -4.43
C ASN A 70 19.36 -13.22 -3.11
N GLY A 71 18.60 -12.44 -2.33
CA GLY A 71 19.07 -11.76 -1.14
C GLY A 71 19.60 -10.36 -1.48
N GLY A 72 19.18 -9.37 -0.69
CA GLY A 72 19.68 -8.01 -0.76
C GLY A 72 20.46 -7.62 0.49
N PRO A 73 21.00 -6.39 0.54
CA PRO A 73 21.50 -5.80 1.76
C PRO A 73 20.45 -5.85 2.89
N GLU A 74 20.90 -5.80 4.15
CA GLU A 74 19.96 -5.72 5.28
C GLU A 74 19.07 -4.47 5.14
N ARG A 75 17.75 -4.63 5.30
CA ARG A 75 16.77 -3.54 5.13
C ARG A 75 16.75 -2.97 3.72
N TRP A 76 16.93 -3.82 2.71
CA TRP A 76 16.98 -3.39 1.32
C TRP A 76 15.71 -2.63 0.88
N VAL A 77 14.52 -2.95 1.45
CA VAL A 77 13.28 -2.20 1.13
C VAL A 77 13.42 -0.75 1.57
N GLY A 78 13.84 -0.52 2.81
CA GLY A 78 14.10 0.82 3.32
C GLY A 78 15.14 1.58 2.48
N GLN A 79 16.23 0.92 2.11
CA GLN A 79 17.29 1.50 1.27
C GLN A 79 16.79 1.87 -0.13
N LEU A 80 16.06 0.95 -0.78
CA LEU A 80 15.54 1.15 -2.13
C LEU A 80 14.51 2.28 -2.16
N VAL A 81 13.60 2.33 -1.19
CA VAL A 81 12.62 3.42 -1.05
C VAL A 81 13.30 4.77 -0.86
N ALA A 82 14.31 4.84 0.02
CA ALA A 82 15.09 6.06 0.23
C ALA A 82 15.83 6.49 -1.05
N ALA A 83 16.46 5.55 -1.75
CA ALA A 83 17.18 5.81 -3.00
C ALA A 83 16.27 6.32 -4.13
N ARG A 84 14.98 5.99 -4.10
CA ARG A 84 13.98 6.46 -5.07
C ARG A 84 13.16 7.67 -4.59
N GLY A 85 13.44 8.18 -3.38
CA GLY A 85 12.79 9.37 -2.85
C GLY A 85 11.29 9.23 -2.59
N ALA A 86 10.79 8.01 -2.38
CA ALA A 86 9.40 7.80 -2.00
C ALA A 86 9.21 8.05 -0.50
N ASP A 87 8.41 9.06 -0.15
CA ASP A 87 8.10 9.48 1.22
C ASP A 87 6.89 8.72 1.82
N LEU A 88 6.13 8.02 0.97
CA LEU A 88 4.98 7.20 1.33
C LEU A 88 5.16 5.75 0.87
N ALA A 89 4.88 4.80 1.76
CA ALA A 89 4.75 3.39 1.42
C ALA A 89 3.35 2.85 1.79
N MET A 90 2.72 2.12 0.88
CA MET A 90 1.43 1.43 1.09
C MET A 90 1.63 -0.06 0.86
N ILE A 91 1.75 -0.83 1.94
CA ILE A 91 2.27 -2.20 1.88
C ILE A 91 1.52 -3.19 2.77
N TYR A 92 1.56 -4.46 2.42
CA TYR A 92 1.34 -5.56 3.36
C TYR A 92 2.59 -5.74 4.24
N ASP A 93 2.67 -5.01 5.36
CA ASP A 93 3.83 -4.96 6.25
C ASP A 93 4.37 -6.34 6.68
N GLY A 94 3.47 -7.30 6.94
CA GLY A 94 3.82 -8.67 7.29
C GLY A 94 4.61 -9.45 6.22
N TRP A 95 4.70 -8.95 4.98
CA TRP A 95 5.53 -9.55 3.92
C TRP A 95 6.99 -9.11 3.98
N PHE A 96 7.28 -7.98 4.63
CA PHE A 96 8.61 -7.36 4.59
C PHE A 96 9.32 -7.44 5.94
N GLY A 97 8.58 -7.50 7.06
CA GLY A 97 9.14 -7.73 8.39
C GLY A 97 10.32 -6.80 8.70
N LYS A 98 11.51 -7.37 8.93
CA LYS A 98 12.73 -6.60 9.24
C LYS A 98 13.22 -5.70 8.09
N GLU A 99 12.78 -5.95 6.86
CA GLU A 99 13.24 -5.20 5.69
C GLU A 99 12.67 -3.78 5.63
N ILE A 100 11.57 -3.53 6.34
CA ILE A 100 10.99 -2.19 6.52
C ILE A 100 12.06 -1.25 7.09
N GLY A 101 12.12 -0.03 6.54
CA GLY A 101 13.09 0.97 6.96
C GLY A 101 12.96 1.29 8.46
N LYS A 102 14.10 1.43 9.14
CA LYS A 102 14.15 1.68 10.59
C LYS A 102 13.45 2.97 11.01
N ASP A 103 13.47 3.98 10.13
CA ASP A 103 12.94 5.32 10.38
C ASP A 103 11.50 5.48 9.87
N TRP A 104 10.89 4.39 9.36
CA TRP A 104 9.53 4.43 8.87
C TRP A 104 8.55 4.56 10.03
N VAL A 105 7.59 5.47 9.88
CA VAL A 105 6.54 5.71 10.87
C VAL A 105 5.23 5.20 10.32
N ARG A 106 4.62 4.23 11.02
CA ARG A 106 3.30 3.71 10.66
C ARG A 106 2.24 4.78 10.91
N LEU A 107 1.53 5.16 9.85
CA LEU A 107 0.48 6.19 9.89
C LEU A 107 -0.89 5.58 10.23
N GLY A 108 -1.08 4.33 9.85
CA GLY A 108 -2.32 3.59 10.02
C GLY A 108 -2.46 2.51 8.96
N GLN A 109 -3.71 2.09 8.74
CA GLN A 109 -4.03 1.01 7.82
C GLN A 109 -5.39 1.22 7.16
N LEU A 110 -5.42 1.03 5.84
CA LEU A 110 -6.66 0.92 5.08
C LEU A 110 -7.22 -0.48 5.32
N LYS A 111 -8.41 -0.58 5.92
CA LYS A 111 -9.13 -1.84 6.16
C LYS A 111 -10.37 -1.91 5.31
N ILE A 112 -10.66 -3.10 4.80
CA ILE A 112 -11.91 -3.39 4.11
C ILE A 112 -12.78 -4.38 4.90
N ASP A 113 -14.09 -4.17 4.86
CA ASP A 113 -15.07 -5.01 5.54
C ASP A 113 -15.62 -6.12 4.65
N GLY A 114 -15.95 -7.24 5.29
CA GLY A 114 -16.52 -8.41 4.65
C GLY A 114 -15.48 -9.24 3.88
N PRO A 115 -15.93 -10.12 2.96
CA PRO A 115 -15.02 -10.94 2.17
C PRO A 115 -14.10 -10.09 1.29
N TRP A 116 -12.80 -10.41 1.30
CA TRP A 116 -11.75 -9.68 0.56
C TRP A 116 -11.19 -10.48 -0.63
N HIS A 117 -12.02 -11.31 -1.27
CA HIS A 117 -11.60 -12.18 -2.36
C HIS A 117 -10.74 -11.41 -3.39
N TYR A 118 -9.66 -12.04 -3.83
CA TYR A 118 -8.67 -11.50 -4.79
C TYR A 118 -7.77 -10.36 -4.29
N ALA A 119 -7.94 -9.85 -3.07
CA ALA A 119 -6.88 -9.16 -2.34
C ALA A 119 -6.07 -10.17 -1.52
N ALA A 120 -4.77 -9.92 -1.32
CA ALA A 120 -3.96 -10.83 -0.51
C ALA A 120 -4.24 -10.69 0.99
N ARG A 121 -4.61 -9.49 1.45
CA ARG A 121 -5.02 -9.19 2.83
C ARG A 121 -6.21 -8.23 2.87
N PRO A 122 -7.01 -8.25 3.95
CA PRO A 122 -8.08 -7.26 4.16
C PRO A 122 -7.57 -5.89 4.60
N GLU A 123 -6.27 -5.75 4.89
CA GLU A 123 -5.66 -4.51 5.32
C GLU A 123 -4.36 -4.21 4.58
N VAL A 124 -4.11 -2.93 4.33
CA VAL A 124 -2.85 -2.39 3.79
C VAL A 124 -2.35 -1.34 4.77
N ALA A 125 -1.11 -1.49 5.23
CA ALA A 125 -0.47 -0.55 6.14
C ALA A 125 0.14 0.61 5.35
N PHE A 126 -0.03 1.82 5.89
CA PHE A 126 0.51 3.05 5.31
C PHE A 126 1.62 3.57 6.22
N TYR A 127 2.77 3.86 5.64
CA TYR A 127 3.94 4.37 6.34
C TYR A 127 4.41 5.67 5.71
N ALA A 128 4.79 6.62 6.56
CA ALA A 128 5.74 7.64 6.18
C ALA A 128 7.13 6.99 6.19
N THR A 129 7.89 7.12 5.10
CA THR A 129 9.20 6.47 4.98
C THR A 129 10.31 7.28 5.67
N THR A 130 9.97 8.51 6.08
CA THR A 130 10.77 9.39 6.92
C THR A 130 9.88 10.02 8.01
N PRO A 131 10.42 10.36 9.19
CA PRO A 131 9.66 11.04 10.24
C PRO A 131 9.12 12.41 9.80
N ASP A 132 9.89 13.14 8.98
CA ASP A 132 9.54 14.50 8.53
C ASP A 132 8.30 14.54 7.63
N ALA A 133 8.00 13.44 6.91
CA ALA A 133 6.81 13.34 6.07
C ALA A 133 5.51 13.11 6.86
N VAL A 134 5.59 12.74 8.14
CA VAL A 134 4.43 12.34 8.96
C VAL A 134 3.34 13.42 9.03
N PRO A 135 3.64 14.69 9.38
CA PRO A 135 2.58 15.69 9.56
C PRO A 135 1.80 15.94 8.26
N ALA A 136 2.51 16.08 7.14
CA ALA A 136 1.91 16.31 5.82
C ALA A 136 1.07 15.11 5.37
N LEU A 137 1.58 13.88 5.54
CA LEU A 137 0.86 12.67 5.16
C LEU A 137 -0.39 12.43 6.03
N ARG A 138 -0.35 12.72 7.34
CA ARG A 138 -1.53 12.63 8.21
C ARG A 138 -2.64 13.59 7.77
N ALA A 139 -2.31 14.82 7.41
CA ALA A 139 -3.27 15.79 6.89
C ALA A 139 -3.92 15.31 5.57
N LYS A 140 -3.11 14.80 4.64
CA LYS A 140 -3.60 14.21 3.37
C LYS A 140 -4.51 13.01 3.62
N LEU A 141 -4.14 12.12 4.55
CA LEU A 141 -4.93 10.94 4.93
C LEU A 141 -6.28 11.32 5.53
N ALA A 142 -6.32 12.35 6.39
CA ALA A 142 -7.57 12.84 6.96
C ALA A 142 -8.51 13.35 5.84
N ALA A 143 -8.00 14.15 4.90
CA ALA A 143 -8.78 14.66 3.77
C ALA A 143 -9.29 13.53 2.85
N TRP A 144 -8.43 12.56 2.53
CA TRP A 144 -8.80 11.41 1.70
C TRP A 144 -9.80 10.47 2.37
N GLY A 145 -9.67 10.28 3.69
CA GLY A 145 -10.49 9.38 4.49
C GLY A 145 -11.98 9.72 4.43
N VAL A 146 -12.32 11.00 4.32
CA VAL A 146 -13.71 11.49 4.19
C VAL A 146 -14.41 10.89 2.97
N GLY A 147 -13.68 10.66 1.88
CA GLY A 147 -14.25 10.14 0.63
C GLY A 147 -14.27 8.62 0.52
N LEU A 148 -13.89 7.85 1.55
CA LEU A 148 -13.80 6.39 1.44
C LEU A 148 -15.19 5.77 1.18
N PRO A 149 -15.29 4.78 0.28
CA PRO A 149 -16.55 4.10 0.01
C PRO A 149 -16.99 3.25 1.22
N ALA A 150 -18.29 2.97 1.30
CA ALA A 150 -18.83 2.11 2.36
C ALA A 150 -18.12 0.74 2.39
N GLY A 151 -17.66 0.35 3.58
CA GLY A 151 -16.89 -0.87 3.82
C GLY A 151 -15.39 -0.75 3.53
N ALA A 152 -14.87 0.46 3.30
CA ALA A 152 -13.47 0.80 3.43
C ALA A 152 -13.30 1.86 4.53
N ARG A 153 -12.31 1.71 5.41
CA ARG A 153 -11.98 2.71 6.42
C ARG A 153 -10.49 2.80 6.64
N PHE A 154 -10.01 4.00 6.95
CA PHE A 154 -8.65 4.16 7.42
C PHE A 154 -8.62 4.18 8.95
N VAL A 155 -7.86 3.28 9.55
CA VAL A 155 -7.64 3.23 10.99
C VAL A 155 -6.28 3.83 11.26
N HIS A 156 -6.24 5.04 11.82
CA HIS A 156 -5.01 5.72 12.18
C HIS A 156 -4.25 4.95 13.27
N GLU A 157 -2.93 4.92 13.16
CA GLU A 157 -2.09 4.45 14.25
C GLU A 157 -2.22 5.44 15.42
N ARG A 158 -2.47 4.92 16.62
CA ARG A 158 -2.55 5.75 17.83
C ARG A 158 -1.18 6.40 18.03
N GLU A 159 -1.15 7.72 18.22
CA GLU A 159 0.04 8.34 18.81
C GLU A 159 0.17 7.72 20.21
N ALA A 160 1.19 6.90 20.41
CA ALA A 160 1.55 6.48 21.75
C ALA A 160 1.91 7.78 22.49
N ASP A 161 1.21 8.07 23.58
CA ASP A 161 1.55 9.15 24.51
C ASP A 161 3.05 9.04 24.81
N ARG A 162 3.82 10.00 24.30
CA ARG A 162 5.25 10.13 24.59
C ARG A 162 5.43 10.76 25.96
#